data_AF-A0A972WY84-F1
#
_entry.id   AF-A0A972WY84-F1
#
_cell.length_a   1.000
_cell.length_b   1.000
_cell.length_c   1.000
_cell.angle_alpha   90.00
_cell.angle_beta   90.00
_cell.angle_gamma   90.00
#
_symmetry.space_group_name_H-M   'P 1'
#
loop_
_entity.id
_entity.type
_entity.pdbx_description
1 polymer ?
#
loop_
_entity_poly.entity_id
_entity_poly.type
_entity_poly.pdbx_seq_one_letter_code
_entity_poly.pdbx_strand_id
1 'polypeptide(L)'
;MTGLSEQEAFELFARCIIEVAGPRSEVSRDMSKAVRSGEIVDMMLAQSSFDALPPETRKQIADQVEALVAQHMAGEIDVADPEGGGVSSK
;
A
#
# COMPACT_ATOMS: atom_id res chain seq x y z
N MET A 1 14.10 -2.16 16.93
CA MET A 1 12.77 -2.25 16.31
C MET A 1 12.92 -1.62 14.94
N THR A 2 13.18 -2.43 13.93
CA THR A 2 13.26 -1.99 12.53
C THR A 2 11.84 -1.67 12.09
N GLY A 3 11.56 -0.39 11.86
CA GLY A 3 10.32 0.02 11.20
C GLY A 3 10.33 -0.42 9.74
N LEU A 4 9.19 -0.24 9.06
CA LEU A 4 9.09 -0.39 7.60
C LEU A 4 10.11 0.51 6.91
N SER A 5 10.79 -0.01 5.88
CA SER A 5 11.46 0.84 4.91
C SER A 5 10.43 1.69 4.15
N GLU A 6 10.89 2.78 3.53
CA GLU A 6 10.04 3.64 2.71
C GLU A 6 9.37 2.84 1.58
N GLN A 7 10.12 1.94 0.94
CA GLN A 7 9.62 1.08 -0.13
C GLN A 7 8.51 0.13 0.36
N GLU A 8 8.72 -0.56 1.49
CA GLU A 8 7.71 -1.48 2.05
C GLU A 8 6.45 -0.72 2.48
N ALA A 9 6.60 0.48 3.04
CA ALA A 9 5.46 1.33 3.38
C ALA A 9 4.64 1.73 2.14
N PHE A 10 5.31 2.08 1.05
CA PHE A 10 4.65 2.43 -0.21
C PHE A 10 3.97 1.22 -0.88
N GLU A 11 4.57 0.03 -0.81
CA GLU A 11 3.99 -1.20 -1.34
C GLU A 11 2.74 -1.62 -0.57
N LEU A 12 2.78 -1.56 0.78
CA LEU A 12 1.60 -1.78 1.62
C LEU A 12 0.49 -0.78 1.30
N PHE A 13 0.84 0.50 1.14
CA PHE A 13 -0.13 1.54 0.81
C PHE A 13 -0.79 1.30 -0.56
N ALA A 14 0.00 0.96 -1.58
CA ALA A 14 -0.52 0.64 -2.90
C ALA A 14 -1.43 -0.59 -2.89
N ARG A 15 -1.10 -1.61 -2.09
CA ARG A 15 -1.94 -2.80 -1.90
C ARG A 15 -3.30 -2.43 -1.31
N CYS A 16 -3.34 -1.63 -0.24
CA CYS A 16 -4.61 -1.13 0.32
C CYS A 16 -5.45 -0.37 -0.70
N ILE A 17 -4.81 0.49 -1.49
CA ILE A 17 -5.50 1.24 -2.54
C ILE A 17 -6.13 0.30 -3.58
N ILE A 18 -5.41 -0.73 -4.01
CA ILE A 18 -5.91 -1.73 -4.97
C ILE A 18 -7.10 -2.50 -4.39
N GLU A 19 -7.02 -2.90 -3.11
CA GLU A 19 -8.08 -3.67 -2.45
C GLU A 19 -9.36 -2.84 -2.23
N VAL A 20 -9.24 -1.56 -1.86
CA VAL A 20 -10.40 -0.69 -1.56
C VAL A 20 -10.94 0.01 -2.79
N ALA A 21 -10.09 0.69 -3.57
CA ALA A 21 -10.51 1.45 -4.74
C ALA A 21 -10.68 0.56 -6.00
N GLY A 22 -10.18 -0.67 -5.94
CA GLY A 22 -10.25 -1.65 -7.01
C GLY A 22 -9.06 -1.58 -7.97
N PRO A 23 -8.71 -2.71 -8.62
CA PRO A 23 -7.48 -2.85 -9.43
C PRO A 23 -7.48 -2.06 -10.73
N ARG A 24 -8.63 -1.50 -11.14
CA ARG A 24 -8.80 -0.73 -12.39
C ARG A 24 -9.02 0.76 -12.16
N SER A 25 -8.94 1.23 -10.92
CA SER A 25 -9.09 2.65 -10.63
C SER A 25 -7.86 3.44 -11.07
N GLU A 26 -8.06 4.73 -11.31
CA GLU A 26 -6.98 5.67 -11.64
C GLU A 26 -5.94 5.73 -10.52
N VAL A 27 -6.38 5.82 -9.26
CA VAL A 27 -5.49 5.85 -8.10
C VAL A 27 -4.65 4.57 -7.97
N SER A 28 -5.21 3.39 -8.28
CA SER A 28 -4.47 2.12 -8.26
C SER A 28 -3.37 2.09 -9.33
N ARG A 29 -3.67 2.59 -10.54
CA ARG A 29 -2.71 2.71 -11.64
C ARG A 29 -1.58 3.66 -11.25
N ASP A 30 -1.93 4.85 -10.76
CA ASP A 30 -0.97 5.90 -10.47
C ASP A 30 -0.09 5.53 -9.27
N MET A 31 -0.66 4.89 -8.23
CA MET A 31 0.15 4.35 -7.15
C MET A 31 1.10 3.25 -7.62
N SER A 32 0.60 2.28 -8.40
CA SER A 32 1.47 1.22 -8.92
C SER A 32 2.60 1.76 -9.80
N LYS A 33 2.38 2.91 -10.45
CA LYS A 33 3.43 3.61 -11.20
C LYS A 33 4.45 4.26 -10.26
N ALA A 34 3.99 5.02 -9.27
CA ALA A 34 4.84 5.70 -8.29
C ALA A 34 5.73 4.74 -7.49
N VAL A 35 5.18 3.60 -7.03
CA VAL A 35 5.94 2.55 -6.33
C VAL A 35 7.07 1.98 -7.18
N ARG A 36 6.84 1.82 -8.49
CA ARG A 36 7.82 1.22 -9.41
C ARG A 36 8.88 2.20 -9.88
N SER A 37 8.52 3.47 -10.09
CA SER A 37 9.45 4.45 -10.62
C SER A 37 10.27 5.13 -9.53
N GLY A 38 9.71 5.31 -8.33
CA GLY A 38 10.33 6.14 -7.27
C GLY A 38 10.45 7.62 -7.64
N GLU A 39 9.87 8.03 -8.77
CA GLU A 39 9.99 9.38 -9.30
C GLU A 39 9.02 10.32 -8.58
N ILE A 40 9.52 11.49 -8.17
CA ILE A 40 8.72 12.46 -7.39
C ILE A 40 7.47 12.93 -8.13
N VAL A 41 7.54 13.03 -9.46
CA VAL A 41 6.40 13.42 -10.30
C VAL A 41 5.31 12.36 -10.25
N ASP A 42 5.68 11.07 -10.25
CA ASP A 42 4.70 9.99 -10.17
C ASP A 42 4.09 9.90 -8.77
N MET A 43 4.86 10.17 -7.72
CA MET A 43 4.34 10.29 -6.36
C MET A 43 3.32 11.44 -6.22
N MET A 44 3.61 12.61 -6.80
CA MET A 44 2.68 13.75 -6.80
C MET A 44 1.38 13.45 -7.56
N LEU A 45 1.47 12.74 -8.70
CA LEU A 45 0.28 12.30 -9.45
C LEU A 45 -0.55 11.32 -8.61
N ALA A 46 0.10 10.34 -7.98
CA ALA A 46 -0.59 9.36 -7.16
C ALA A 46 -1.26 10.02 -5.93
N GLN A 47 -0.62 11.00 -5.31
CA GLN A 47 -1.21 11.82 -4.26
C GLN A 47 -2.46 12.57 -4.75
N SER A 48 -2.37 13.24 -5.91
CA SER A 48 -3.53 13.93 -6.50
C SER A 48 -4.70 12.98 -6.78
N SER A 49 -4.42 11.78 -7.28
CA SER A 49 -5.44 10.76 -7.55
C SER A 49 -6.04 10.20 -6.26
N PHE A 50 -5.26 10.09 -5.18
CA PHE A 50 -5.77 9.72 -3.85
C PHE A 50 -6.66 10.80 -3.25
N ASP A 51 -6.26 12.07 -3.35
CA ASP A 51 -7.03 13.20 -2.83
C ASP A 51 -8.36 13.41 -3.59
N ALA A 52 -8.45 12.93 -4.83
CA ALA A 52 -9.69 12.94 -5.61
C ALA A 52 -10.72 11.89 -5.16
N LEU A 53 -10.33 10.90 -4.33
CA LEU A 53 -11.25 9.87 -3.85
C LEU A 53 -12.34 10.44 -2.93
N PRO A 54 -13.49 9.77 -2.79
CA PRO A 54 -14.45 10.09 -1.74
C PRO A 54 -13.81 10.02 -0.34
N PRO A 55 -14.18 10.92 0.60
CA PRO A 55 -13.63 10.90 1.96
C PRO A 55 -13.80 9.56 2.68
N GLU A 56 -14.92 8.87 2.45
CA GLU A 56 -15.19 7.55 3.03
C GLU A 56 -14.22 6.48 2.52
N THR A 57 -13.90 6.51 1.23
CA THR A 57 -12.91 5.61 0.61
C THR A 57 -11.51 5.86 1.16
N ARG A 58 -11.11 7.13 1.32
CA ARG A 58 -9.82 7.46 1.95
C ARG A 58 -9.74 6.98 3.39
N LYS A 59 -10.83 7.10 4.14
CA LYS A 59 -10.92 6.59 5.51
C LYS A 59 -10.76 5.06 5.55
N GLN A 60 -11.47 4.34 4.68
CA GLN A 60 -11.34 2.88 4.57
C GLN A 60 -9.90 2.46 4.25
N ILE A 61 -9.22 3.17 3.35
CA ILE A 61 -7.81 2.93 3.04
C ILE A 61 -6.93 3.15 4.28
N ALA A 62 -7.13 4.26 5.01
CA ALA A 62 -6.36 4.56 6.22
C ALA A 62 -6.55 3.49 7.32
N ASP A 63 -7.79 3.10 7.61
CA ASP A 63 -8.11 2.07 8.59
C ASP A 63 -7.46 0.72 8.21
N GLN A 64 -7.43 0.39 6.91
CA GLN A 64 -6.82 -0.85 6.43
C GLN A 64 -5.28 -0.82 6.47
N VAL A 65 -4.66 0.33 6.17
CA VAL A 65 -3.20 0.50 6.28
C VAL A 65 -2.75 0.29 7.72
N GLU A 66 -3.47 0.85 8.70
CA GLU A 66 -3.15 0.63 10.12
C GLU A 66 -3.17 -0.86 10.48
N ALA A 67 -4.17 -1.61 9.97
CA ALA A 67 -4.27 -3.06 10.18
C ALA A 67 -3.11 -3.82 9.53
N LEU A 68 -2.73 -3.50 8.28
CA LEU A 68 -1.62 -4.15 7.59
C LEU A 68 -0.26 -3.84 8.24
N VAL A 69 -0.04 -2.60 8.67
CA VAL A 69 1.18 -2.23 9.41
C VAL A 69 1.28 -3.02 10.71
N ALA A 70 0.16 -3.17 11.45
CA ALA A 70 0.14 -3.99 12.66
C ALA A 70 0.48 -5.47 12.38
N GLN A 71 -0.09 -6.06 11.32
CA GLN A 71 0.21 -7.43 10.89
C GLN A 71 1.67 -7.61 10.48
N HIS A 72 2.24 -6.65 9.75
CA HIS A 72 3.65 -6.69 9.34
C HIS A 72 4.59 -6.62 10.55
N MET A 73 4.31 -5.71 11.50
CA MET A 73 5.10 -5.59 12.73
C MET A 73 4.99 -6.84 13.63
N ALA A 74 3.88 -7.59 13.54
CA ALA A 74 3.71 -8.87 14.19
C ALA A 74 4.40 -10.04 13.44
N GLY A 75 4.94 -9.80 12.25
CA GLY A 75 5.57 -10.81 11.40
C GLY A 75 4.58 -11.73 10.68
N GLU A 76 3.31 -11.32 10.58
CA GLU A 76 2.24 -12.12 9.96
C GLU A 76 2.20 -11.99 8.44
N ILE A 77 2.73 -10.88 7.91
CA ILE A 77 2.82 -10.61 6.47
C ILE A 77 4.23 -10.14 6.11
N ASP A 78 4.77 -10.70 5.02
CA ASP A 78 5.96 -10.20 4.36
C ASP A 78 5.54 -9.36 3.16
N VAL A 79 6.01 -8.12 3.10
CA VAL A 79 5.69 -7.18 2.02
C VAL A 79 6.47 -7.55 0.75
N ALA A 80 7.63 -8.19 0.89
CA ALA A 80 8.49 -8.60 -0.21
C ALA A 80 7.98 -9.84 -0.98
N ASP A 81 6.96 -10.54 -0.47
CA ASP A 81 6.36 -11.71 -1.14
C ASP A 81 4.81 -11.65 -1.11
N PRO A 82 4.18 -10.93 -2.07
CA PRO A 82 2.73 -10.79 -2.13
C PRO A 82 2.00 -12.09 -2.56
N GLU A 83 2.70 -13.12 -3.04
CA GLU A 83 2.12 -14.40 -3.48
C GLU A 83 2.47 -15.60 -2.55
N GLY A 84 3.37 -15.43 -1.57
CA GLY A 84 3.91 -16.49 -0.74
C GLY A 84 3.25 -16.67 0.63
N GLY A 85 2.16 -17.45 0.67
CA GLY A 85 1.82 -18.18 1.90
C GLY A 85 2.93 -19.19 2.23
N GLY A 86 3.60 -19.03 3.37
CA GLY A 86 4.71 -19.92 3.73
C GLY A 86 5.25 -19.75 5.15
N VAL A 87 4.49 -20.27 6.13
CA VAL A 87 4.94 -20.85 7.42
C VAL A 87 6.32 -20.41 7.95
N SER A 88 6.34 -19.54 8.96
CA SER A 88 7.50 -19.44 9.85
C SER A 88 7.28 -20.29 11.10
N SER A 89 7.56 -21.59 10.96
CA SER A 89 7.80 -22.49 12.09
C SER A 89 9.28 -22.44 12.42
N LYS A 90 9.64 -21.81 13.54
CA LYS A 90 10.75 -22.28 14.37
C LYS A 90 10.65 -21.84 15.81
#